data_AF-A0A933F477-F1
#
_entry.id   AF-A0A933F477-F1
#
_cell.length_a   1.000
_cell.length_b   1.000
_cell.length_c   1.000
_cell.angle_alpha   90.00
_cell.angle_beta   90.00
_cell.angle_gamma   90.00
#
_symmetry.space_group_name_H-M   'P 1'
#
loop_
_entity.id
_entity.type
_entity.pdbx_description
1 polymer ?
#
loop_
_entity_poly.entity_id
_entity_poly.type
_entity_poly.pdbx_seq_one_letter_code
_entity_poly.pdbx_strand_id
1 'polypeptide(L)' 'MKGVMPIMAVESEGALERIRQELISIREQGNKITERDLLRLSALTGIEYSIVLRIEKEIS' A
#
# COMPACT_ATOMS: atom_id res chain seq x y z
N MET A 1 29.00 -11.08 -5.65
CA MET A 1 28.80 -9.84 -4.85
C MET A 1 27.33 -9.78 -4.48
N LYS A 2 26.96 -10.10 -3.22
CA LYS A 2 25.58 -9.92 -2.75
C LYS A 2 25.43 -8.46 -2.35
N GLY A 3 24.74 -7.68 -3.17
CA GLY A 3 24.37 -6.31 -2.83
C GLY A 3 23.49 -6.33 -1.58
N VAL A 4 23.97 -5.72 -0.50
CA VAL A 4 23.18 -5.53 0.71
C VAL A 4 22.13 -4.49 0.36
N MET A 5 20.88 -4.93 0.14
CA MET A 5 19.78 -3.98 -0.06
C MET A 5 19.64 -3.14 1.22
N PRO A 6 19.49 -1.81 1.10
CA PRO A 6 19.27 -0.97 2.26
C PRO A 6 17.99 -1.44 2.96
N ILE A 7 18.08 -1.68 4.26
CA ILE A 7 17.01 -2.23 5.11
C ILE A 7 15.70 -1.42 4.93
N MET A 8 15.81 -0.11 4.67
CA MET A 8 14.69 0.79 4.36
C MET A 8 13.91 0.43 3.08
N ALA A 9 14.57 -0.09 2.04
CA ALA A 9 13.89 -0.48 0.80
C ALA A 9 13.06 -1.76 0.98
N VAL A 10 13.53 -2.69 1.81
CA VAL A 10 12.84 -3.96 2.11
C VAL A 10 11.61 -3.72 2.98
N GLU A 11 11.70 -2.84 3.97
CA GLU A 11 10.55 -2.42 4.79
C GLU A 11 9.50 -1.69 3.94
N SER A 12 9.94 -0.86 3.00
CA SER A 12 9.05 -0.17 2.06
C SER A 12 8.34 -1.14 1.12
N GLU A 13 9.04 -2.14 0.57
CA GLU A 13 8.44 -3.13 -0.33
C GLU A 13 7.35 -3.96 0.37
N GLY A 14 7.58 -4.39 1.62
CA GLY A 14 6.57 -5.09 2.42
C GLY A 14 5.36 -4.22 2.75
N ALA A 15 5.56 -2.93 3.03
CA ALA A 15 4.47 -1.98 3.25
C ALA A 15 3.62 -1.75 1.99
N LEU A 16 4.26 -1.62 0.81
CA LEU A 16 3.57 -1.45 -0.46
C LEU A 16 2.74 -2.69 -0.83
N GLU A 17 3.28 -3.88 -0.62
CA GLU A 17 2.53 -5.12 -0.87
C GLU A 17 1.34 -5.25 0.08
N ARG A 18 1.52 -4.90 1.36
CA ARG A 18 0.41 -4.87 2.33
C ARG A 18 -0.71 -3.91 1.89
N ILE A 19 -0.36 -2.73 1.38
CA ILE A 19 -1.33 -1.77 0.85
C ILE A 19 -2.12 -2.38 -0.32
N ARG A 20 -1.43 -3.02 -1.28
CA ARG A 20 -2.09 -3.68 -2.42
C ARG A 20 -3.08 -4.74 -1.97
N GLN A 21 -2.66 -5.64 -1.08
CA GLN A 21 -3.51 -6.75 -0.61
C GLN A 21 -4.76 -6.24 0.10
N GLU A 22 -4.64 -5.22 0.96
CA GLU A 22 -5.81 -4.63 1.64
C GLU A 22 -6.79 -3.98 0.65
N LEU A 23 -6.28 -3.21 -0.33
CA LEU A 23 -7.13 -2.55 -1.31
C LEU A 23 -7.83 -3.55 -2.25
N ILE A 24 -7.14 -4.62 -2.65
CA ILE A 24 -7.73 -5.74 -3.39
C ILE A 24 -8.82 -6.41 -2.56
N SER A 25 -8.56 -6.70 -1.28
CA SER A 25 -9.55 -7.33 -0.40
C SER A 25 -10.83 -6.50 -0.23
N ILE A 26 -10.69 -5.17 -0.09
CA ILE A 26 -11.86 -4.27 -0.02
C ILE A 26 -12.71 -4.38 -1.31
N ARG A 27 -12.06 -4.43 -2.48
CA ARG A 27 -12.74 -4.57 -3.78
C ARG A 27 -13.41 -5.94 -3.95
N GLU A 28 -12.72 -7.02 -3.57
CA GLU A 28 -13.26 -8.38 -3.64
C GLU A 28 -14.48 -8.58 -2.75
N GLN A 29 -14.58 -7.82 -1.66
CA GLN A 29 -15.79 -7.75 -0.82
C GLN A 29 -16.95 -6.96 -1.46
N GLY A 30 -16.76 -6.40 -2.67
CA GLY A 30 -17.73 -5.57 -3.37
C GLY A 30 -17.84 -4.14 -2.81
N ASN A 31 -16.93 -3.74 -1.92
CA ASN A 31 -16.94 -2.42 -1.30
C ASN A 31 -16.19 -1.41 -2.18
N LYS A 32 -16.70 -0.17 -2.22
CA LYS A 32 -15.98 0.95 -2.81
C LYS A 32 -14.87 1.38 -1.85
N ILE A 33 -13.65 1.51 -2.36
CA ILE A 33 -12.54 2.10 -1.60
C ILE A 33 -12.86 3.56 -1.32
N THR A 34 -12.79 3.95 -0.05
CA THR A 34 -13.05 5.33 0.39
C THR A 34 -11.74 6.06 0.71
N GLU A 35 -11.78 7.39 0.72
CA GLU A 35 -10.65 8.21 1.17
C GLU A 35 -10.20 7.86 2.61
N ARG A 36 -11.15 7.47 3.47
CA ARG A 36 -10.87 7.01 4.83
C ARG A 36 -10.00 5.75 4.85
N ASP A 37 -10.23 4.82 3.93
CA ASP A 37 -9.45 3.58 3.84
C ASP A 37 -8.01 3.87 3.41
N LEU A 38 -7.83 4.78 2.45
CA LEU A 38 -6.53 5.22 1.97
C LEU A 38 -5.73 5.95 3.06
N LEU A 39 -6.37 6.85 3.81
CA LEU A 39 -5.76 7.54 4.95
C LEU A 39 -5.38 6.55 6.06
N ARG A 40 -6.24 5.56 6.34
CA ARG A 40 -5.96 4.50 7.32
C ARG A 40 -4.72 3.70 6.91
N LEU A 41 -4.62 3.29 5.65
CA LEU A 41 -3.48 2.53 5.14
C LEU A 41 -2.18 3.34 5.21
N SER A 42 -2.22 4.62 4.84
CA SER A 42 -1.08 5.53 4.98
C SER A 42 -0.59 5.58 6.43
N ALA A 43 -1.48 5.80 7.39
CA ALA A 43 -1.12 5.84 8.82
C ALA A 43 -0.59 4.50 9.36
N LEU A 44 -1.14 3.36 8.92
CA LEU A 44 -0.75 2.03 9.39
C LEU A 44 0.60 1.55 8.84
N THR A 45 0.98 2.04 7.67
CA THR A 45 2.18 1.58 6.96
C THR A 45 3.31 2.61 6.96
N GLY A 46 3.03 3.86 7.35
CA GLY A 46 3.97 4.96 7.25
C GLY A 46 4.22 5.43 5.81
N ILE A 47 3.51 4.88 4.82
CA ILE A 47 3.61 5.25 3.41
C ILE A 47 2.78 6.51 3.16
N GLU A 48 3.33 7.44 2.38
CA GLU A 48 2.62 8.67 2.03
C GLU A 48 1.29 8.40 1.33
N TYR A 49 0.27 9.19 1.69
CA TYR A 49 -1.06 9.12 1.09
C TYR A 49 -1.05 9.20 -0.45
N SER A 50 -0.15 10.02 -1.02
CA SER A 50 0.04 10.15 -2.46
C SER A 50 0.41 8.83 -3.15
N ILE A 51 1.24 8.01 -2.48
CA ILE A 51 1.67 6.69 -2.95
C ILE A 51 0.53 5.69 -2.79
N VAL A 52 -0.18 5.70 -1.66
CA VAL A 52 -1.36 4.84 -1.44
C VAL A 52 -2.43 5.10 -2.50
N LEU A 53 -2.70 6.38 -2.81
CA LEU A 53 -3.64 6.78 -3.86
C LEU A 53 -3.19 6.33 -5.26
N ARG A 54 -1.87 6.35 -5.53
CA ARG A 54 -1.33 5.83 -6.78
C ARG A 54 -1.56 4.32 -6.91
N ILE A 55 -1.32 3.56 -5.83
CA ILE A 55 -1.55 2.11 -5.82
C ILE A 55 -3.02 1.80 -6.07
N GLU A 56 -3.95 2.53 -5.42
CA GLU A 56 -5.38 2.37 -5.65
C GLU A 56 -5.76 2.53 -7.13
N LYS A 57 -5.19 3.53 -7.80
CA LYS A 57 -5.40 3.76 -9.24
C LYS A 57 -4.78 2.68 -10.13
N GLU A 58 -3.63 2.11 -9.73
CA GLU A 58 -2.94 1.05 -10.48
C GLU A 58 -3.73 -0.27 -10.46
N ILE A 59 -4.47 -0.53 -9.39
CA ILE A 59 -5.34 -1.71 -9.28
C ILE A 59 -6.79 -1.42 -9.70
N SER A 60 -7.07 -0.20 -10.21
CA SER A 60 -8.40 0.23 -10.61
C SER A 60 -8.81 -0.20 -12.01
#